data_AF-A0A1H9LHL3-F1
#
_entry.id   AF-A0A1H9LHL3-F1
#
_cell.length_a   1.000
_cell.length_b   1.000
_cell.length_c   1.000
_cell.angle_alpha   90.00
_cell.angle_beta   90.00
_cell.angle_gamma   90.00
#
_symmetry.space_group_name_H-M   'P 1'
#
loop_
_entity.id
_entity.type
_entity.pdbx_description
1 polymer ?
#
loop_
_entity_poly.entity_id
_entity_poly.type
_entity_poly.pdbx_seq_one_letter_code
_entity_poly.pdbx_strand_id
1 'polypeptide(L)'
;MIVATLIAHGLIATALLGAITHQAMAALRLTLRDGHGDSFVARYSGVRPPAFRNAVIVMYVIGFGLGCLIYPDYRLDARIPIEEMQLGWAVGLFELKEHFGGIGLAMLPLYAHYWSPTRAPETGRLATTLLLACITWFDFVAGHIVNNIRGL
;
A
#
# COMPACT_ATOMS: atom_id res chain seq x y z
N MET A 1 -19.48 1.80 -15.22
CA MET A 1 -19.20 1.10 -13.95
C MET A 1 -17.70 1.10 -13.65
N ILE A 2 -16.85 0.77 -14.63
CA ILE A 2 -15.39 0.72 -14.48
C ILE A 2 -14.73 2.02 -13.96
N VAL A 3 -15.13 3.19 -14.48
CA VAL A 3 -14.57 4.49 -14.07
C VAL A 3 -14.84 4.79 -12.59
N ALA A 4 -16.06 4.50 -12.11
CA ALA A 4 -16.39 4.72 -10.70
C ALA A 4 -15.57 3.80 -9.79
N THR A 5 -15.37 2.54 -10.19
CA THR A 5 -14.52 1.57 -9.48
C THR A 5 -13.06 2.03 -9.46
N LEU A 6 -12.54 2.54 -10.58
CA LEU A 6 -11.18 3.09 -10.68
C LEU A 6 -10.99 4.30 -9.77
N ILE A 7 -11.93 5.24 -9.77
CA ILE A 7 -11.89 6.41 -8.88
C ILE A 7 -11.92 5.95 -7.42
N ALA A 8 -12.82 5.03 -7.07
CA ALA A 8 -12.90 4.49 -5.71
C ALA A 8 -11.60 3.77 -5.30
N HIS A 9 -11.03 2.95 -6.18
CA HIS A 9 -9.77 2.25 -5.96
C HIS A 9 -8.62 3.25 -5.74
N GLY A 10 -8.50 4.27 -6.60
CA GLY A 10 -7.48 5.31 -6.48
C GLY A 10 -7.61 6.13 -5.18
N LEU A 11 -8.83 6.48 -4.77
CA LEU A 11 -9.07 7.19 -3.50
C LEU A 11 -8.71 6.33 -2.28
N ILE A 12 -9.11 5.06 -2.27
CA ILE A 12 -8.77 4.13 -1.19
C ILE A 12 -7.26 3.89 -1.14
N ALA A 13 -6.61 3.70 -2.30
CA ALA A 13 -5.17 3.53 -2.37
C ALA A 13 -4.42 4.77 -1.86
N THR A 14 -4.88 5.98 -2.19
CA THR A 14 -4.32 7.24 -1.69
C THR A 14 -4.49 7.36 -0.17
N ALA A 15 -5.66 7.03 0.36
CA ALA A 15 -5.91 7.04 1.81
C ALA A 15 -5.04 6.02 2.55
N LEU A 16 -4.91 4.81 1.99
CA LEU A 16 -4.03 3.75 2.51
C LEU A 16 -2.58 4.20 2.51
N LEU A 17 -2.10 4.80 1.42
CA LEU A 17 -0.73 5.32 1.29
C LEU A 17 -0.41 6.33 2.39
N GLY A 18 -1.34 7.26 2.65
CA GLY A 18 -1.22 8.21 3.75
C GLY A 18 -1.19 7.51 5.12
N ALA A 19 -2.15 6.61 5.38
CA ALA A 19 -2.27 5.90 6.64
C ALA A 19 -1.02 5.07 6.98
N ILE A 20 -0.53 4.27 6.03
CA ILE A 20 0.63 3.40 6.24
C ILE A 20 1.93 4.23 6.38
N THR A 21 2.06 5.34 5.65
CA THR A 21 3.23 6.22 5.75
C THR A 21 3.30 6.92 7.09
N HIS A 22 2.18 7.48 7.58
CA HIS A 22 2.11 8.08 8.91
C HIS A 22 2.44 7.05 10.00
N GLN A 23 1.89 5.84 9.92
CA GLN A 23 2.16 4.80 10.89
C GLN A 23 3.61 4.30 10.84
N ALA A 24 4.20 4.17 9.65
CA ALA A 24 5.59 3.79 9.46
C ALA A 24 6.54 4.79 10.13
N MET A 25 6.32 6.10 9.91
CA MET A 25 7.14 7.15 10.52
C MET A 25 6.98 7.17 12.05
N ALA A 26 5.77 6.95 12.56
CA ALA A 26 5.53 6.88 14.00
C ALA A 26 6.18 5.62 14.62
N ALA A 27 6.15 4.47 13.94
CA ALA A 27 6.82 3.24 14.37
C ALA A 27 8.35 3.38 14.35
N LEU A 28 8.91 4.05 13.34
CA LEU A 28 10.33 4.32 13.23
C LEU A 28 10.80 5.20 14.40
N ARG A 29 10.07 6.27 14.70
CA ARG A 29 10.36 7.15 15.84
C ARG A 29 10.35 6.41 17.17
N LEU A 30 9.35 5.54 17.40
CA LEU A 30 9.28 4.73 18.62
C LEU A 30 10.50 3.80 18.76
N THR A 31 10.92 3.17 17.65
CA THR A 31 11.99 2.17 17.64
C THR A 31 13.38 2.80 17.74
N LEU A 32 13.62 3.90 17.03
CA LEU A 32 14.92 4.59 17.01
C LEU A 32 15.14 5.52 18.20
N ARG A 33 14.08 5.82 18.98
CA ARG A 33 14.12 6.72 20.14
C ARG A 33 14.69 8.11 19.81
N ASP A 34 14.47 8.57 18.58
CA ASP A 34 14.98 9.87 18.13
C ASP A 34 14.43 11.00 19.01
N GLY A 35 15.37 11.80 19.52
CA GLY A 35 15.17 12.81 20.53
C GLY A 35 14.23 13.94 20.15
N HIS A 36 13.73 14.60 21.19
CA HIS A 36 12.74 15.68 21.18
C HIS A 36 13.27 16.93 20.48
N GLY A 37 13.10 17.03 19.16
CA GLY A 37 13.23 18.27 18.40
C GLY A 37 11.90 18.69 17.80
N ASP A 38 11.59 20.00 17.77
CA ASP A 38 10.41 20.54 17.08
C ASP A 38 10.65 20.62 15.57
N SER A 39 10.74 19.46 14.92
CA SER A 39 10.90 19.35 13.47
C SER A 39 9.59 18.97 12.78
N PHE A 40 9.48 19.25 11.49
CA PHE A 40 8.37 18.79 10.66
C PHE A 40 8.16 17.27 10.79
N VAL A 41 9.24 16.49 10.76
CA VAL A 41 9.19 15.02 10.88
C VAL A 41 8.70 14.60 12.27
N ALA A 42 9.07 15.32 13.33
CA ALA A 42 8.57 15.06 14.68
C ALA A 42 7.07 15.32 14.81
N ARG A 43 6.54 16.34 14.13
CA ARG A 43 5.09 16.60 14.07
C ARG A 43 4.36 15.57 13.22
N TYR A 44 4.89 15.26 12.04
CA TYR A 44 4.32 14.28 11.10
C TYR A 44 4.23 12.86 11.69
N SER A 45 5.24 12.46 12.47
CA SER A 45 5.31 11.16 13.17
C SER A 45 4.65 11.17 14.56
N GLY A 46 4.14 12.32 15.04
CA GLY A 46 3.54 12.48 16.36
C GLY A 46 2.14 11.88 16.52
N VAL A 47 1.70 11.08 15.55
CA VAL A 47 0.41 10.40 15.58
C VAL A 47 0.44 9.19 16.49
N ARG A 48 -0.73 8.73 16.99
CA ARG A 48 -0.82 7.52 17.81
C ARG A 48 -0.82 6.28 16.91
N PRO A 49 0.30 5.53 16.76
CA PRO A 49 0.38 4.53 15.70
C PRO A 49 -0.65 3.38 15.78
N PRO A 50 -1.05 2.88 16.97
CA PRO A 50 -2.11 1.87 17.05
C PRO A 50 -3.47 2.32 16.50
N ALA A 51 -3.73 3.64 16.38
CA ALA A 51 -4.98 4.14 15.81
C ALA A 51 -5.10 3.84 14.31
N PHE A 52 -3.98 3.66 13.61
CA PHE A 52 -3.95 3.39 12.17
C PHE A 52 -4.15 1.92 11.82
N ARG A 53 -4.00 0.98 12.78
CA ARG A 53 -4.07 -0.47 12.54
C ARG A 53 -5.31 -0.88 11.74
N ASN A 54 -6.48 -0.50 12.22
CA ASN A 54 -7.74 -0.91 11.59
C ASN A 54 -7.94 -0.19 10.25
N ALA A 55 -7.55 1.08 10.15
CA ALA A 55 -7.63 1.84 8.91
C ALA A 55 -6.78 1.18 7.80
N VAL A 56 -5.53 0.84 8.09
CA VAL A 56 -4.64 0.12 7.17
C VAL A 56 -5.26 -1.20 6.74
N ILE A 57 -5.70 -2.05 7.66
CA ILE A 57 -6.28 -3.36 7.33
C ILE A 57 -7.52 -3.20 6.43
N VAL A 58 -8.46 -2.35 6.82
CA VAL A 58 -9.72 -2.16 6.09
C VAL A 58 -9.46 -1.58 4.71
N MET A 59 -8.65 -0.53 4.61
CA MET A 59 -8.33 0.09 3.32
C MET A 59 -7.54 -0.85 2.42
N TYR A 60 -6.65 -1.69 2.96
CA TYR A 60 -5.92 -2.69 2.19
C TYR A 60 -6.87 -3.74 1.63
N VAL A 61 -7.76 -4.31 2.45
CA VAL A 61 -8.72 -5.34 2.01
C VAL A 61 -9.68 -4.77 0.96
N ILE A 62 -10.22 -3.57 1.18
CA ILE A 62 -11.12 -2.92 0.21
C ILE A 62 -10.35 -2.59 -1.07
N GLY A 63 -9.16 -2.00 -0.96
CA GLY A 63 -8.33 -1.62 -2.11
C GLY A 63 -7.94 -2.82 -2.97
N PHE A 64 -7.49 -3.90 -2.33
CA PHE A 64 -7.18 -5.17 -2.99
C PHE A 64 -8.42 -5.77 -3.67
N GLY A 65 -9.57 -5.80 -2.98
CA GLY A 65 -10.82 -6.29 -3.54
C GLY A 65 -11.28 -5.49 -4.77
N LEU A 66 -11.18 -4.16 -4.73
CA LEU A 66 -11.45 -3.31 -5.90
C LEU A 66 -10.44 -3.57 -7.02
N GLY A 67 -9.17 -3.80 -6.70
CA GLY A 67 -8.15 -4.20 -7.67
C GLY A 67 -8.50 -5.51 -8.38
N CYS A 68 -8.97 -6.52 -7.65
CA CYS A 68 -9.45 -7.77 -8.24
C CYS A 68 -10.64 -7.58 -9.19
N LEU A 69 -11.52 -6.61 -8.91
CA LEU A 69 -12.64 -6.29 -9.81
C LEU A 69 -12.19 -5.60 -11.09
N ILE A 70 -11.12 -4.81 -11.04
CA ILE A 70 -10.54 -4.09 -12.18
C ILE A 70 -9.60 -4.98 -13.00
N TYR A 71 -9.02 -6.01 -12.39
CA TYR A 71 -8.01 -6.88 -12.99
C TYR A 71 -8.41 -7.53 -14.33
N PRO A 72 -9.65 -8.02 -14.53
CA PRO A 72 -10.07 -8.56 -15.83
C PRO A 72 -9.96 -7.55 -16.96
N ASP A 73 -10.36 -6.30 -16.72
CA ASP A 73 -10.31 -5.23 -17.72
C ASP A 73 -8.86 -4.90 -18.09
N TYR A 74 -7.95 -4.90 -17.11
CA TYR A 74 -6.51 -4.80 -17.40
C TYR A 74 -6.02 -5.95 -18.31
N ARG A 75 -6.39 -7.19 -17.98
CA ARG A 75 -5.94 -8.38 -18.71
C ARG A 75 -6.42 -8.40 -20.17
N LEU A 76 -7.63 -7.92 -20.41
CA LEU A 76 -8.28 -7.98 -21.72
C LEU A 76 -8.01 -6.74 -22.57
N ASP A 77 -8.02 -5.55 -21.96
CA ASP A 77 -8.06 -4.29 -22.71
C ASP A 77 -6.77 -3.48 -22.63
N ALA A 78 -6.03 -3.55 -21.53
CA ALA A 78 -4.80 -2.77 -21.34
C ALA A 78 -3.54 -3.57 -21.70
N ARG A 79 -3.46 -4.84 -21.31
CA ARG A 79 -2.27 -5.68 -21.50
C ARG A 79 -1.92 -5.88 -22.97
N ILE A 80 -2.89 -6.25 -23.80
CA ILE A 80 -2.65 -6.58 -25.22
C ILE A 80 -2.00 -5.39 -25.94
N PRO A 81 -2.54 -4.15 -25.88
CA PRO A 81 -1.88 -3.00 -26.49
C PRO A 81 -0.48 -2.70 -25.93
N ILE A 82 -0.26 -2.88 -24.62
CA ILE A 82 1.06 -2.65 -24.01
C ILE A 82 2.10 -3.65 -24.56
N GLU A 83 1.70 -4.90 -24.77
CA GLU A 83 2.55 -5.92 -25.39
C GLU A 83 2.81 -5.63 -26.87
N GLU A 84 1.79 -5.18 -27.62
CA GLU A 84 1.93 -4.74 -29.02
C GLU A 84 2.88 -3.54 -29.15
N MET A 85 2.86 -2.63 -28.17
CA MET A 85 3.82 -1.52 -28.06
C MET A 85 5.23 -1.94 -27.64
N GLN A 86 5.50 -3.24 -27.45
CA GLN A 86 6.78 -3.79 -26.99
C GLN A 86 7.21 -3.26 -25.60
N LEU A 87 6.25 -2.84 -24.77
CA LEU A 87 6.50 -2.33 -23.41
C LEU A 87 6.44 -3.46 -22.37
N GLY A 88 7.19 -4.54 -22.59
CA GLY A 88 7.20 -5.71 -21.70
C GLY A 88 7.61 -5.40 -20.26
N TRP A 89 8.39 -4.33 -20.05
CA TRP A 89 8.72 -3.84 -18.71
C TRP A 89 7.48 -3.31 -17.95
N ALA A 90 6.51 -2.71 -18.64
CA ALA A 90 5.30 -2.18 -18.03
C ALA A 90 4.34 -3.32 -17.65
N VAL A 91 4.28 -4.38 -18.46
CA VAL A 91 3.59 -5.63 -18.12
C VAL A 91 4.25 -6.27 -16.91
N GLY A 92 5.58 -6.42 -16.91
CA GLY A 92 6.32 -6.97 -15.77
C GLY A 92 6.15 -6.16 -14.49
N LEU A 93 6.11 -4.83 -14.59
CA LEU A 93 5.84 -3.94 -13.46
C LEU A 93 4.43 -4.18 -12.88
N PHE A 94 3.43 -4.37 -13.76
CA PHE A 94 2.08 -4.71 -13.33
C PHE A 94 2.00 -6.09 -12.66
N GLU A 95 2.58 -7.12 -13.27
CA GLU A 95 2.57 -8.48 -12.69
C GLU A 95 3.28 -8.50 -11.32
N LEU A 96 4.38 -7.77 -11.18
CA LEU A 96 5.09 -7.66 -9.90
C LEU A 96 4.22 -7.01 -8.81
N LYS A 97 3.46 -5.95 -9.14
CA LYS A 97 2.56 -5.33 -8.15
C LYS A 97 1.42 -6.26 -7.74
N GLU A 98 0.93 -7.11 -8.65
CA GLU A 98 -0.12 -8.08 -8.31
C GLU A 98 0.40 -9.10 -7.29
N HIS A 99 1.63 -9.57 -7.47
CA HIS A 99 2.28 -10.44 -6.49
C HIS A 99 2.52 -9.73 -5.16
N PHE A 100 2.98 -8.49 -5.17
CA PHE A 100 3.19 -7.70 -3.95
C PHE A 100 1.87 -7.43 -3.21
N GLY A 101 0.80 -7.10 -3.93
CA GLY A 101 -0.56 -6.98 -3.39
C GLY A 101 -1.03 -8.28 -2.69
N GLY A 102 -0.77 -9.43 -3.31
CA GLY A 102 -1.06 -10.74 -2.69
C GLY A 102 -0.23 -11.01 -1.43
N ILE A 103 1.07 -10.71 -1.48
CA ILE A 103 1.98 -10.86 -0.33
C ILE A 103 1.55 -9.96 0.82
N GLY A 104 1.22 -8.69 0.56
CA GLY A 104 0.77 -7.76 1.58
C GLY A 104 -0.56 -8.17 2.20
N LEU A 105 -1.50 -8.70 1.40
CA LEU A 105 -2.75 -9.28 1.90
C LEU A 105 -2.48 -10.44 2.87
N ALA A 106 -1.60 -11.37 2.49
CA ALA A 106 -1.20 -12.49 3.33
C ALA A 106 -0.46 -12.05 4.61
N MET A 107 0.14 -10.85 4.60
CA MET A 107 0.84 -10.28 5.74
C MET A 107 -0.07 -9.64 6.79
N LEU A 108 -1.30 -9.29 6.43
CA LEU A 108 -2.23 -8.56 7.31
C LEU A 108 -2.47 -9.23 8.66
N PRO A 109 -2.63 -10.57 8.79
CA PRO A 109 -2.81 -11.21 10.08
C PRO A 109 -1.61 -11.02 11.02
N LEU A 110 -0.38 -11.13 10.49
CA LEU A 110 0.83 -10.95 11.28
C LEU A 110 1.02 -9.48 11.68
N TYR A 111 0.78 -8.55 10.75
CA TYR A 111 0.72 -7.12 11.06
C TYR A 111 -0.31 -6.81 12.16
N ALA A 112 -1.52 -7.38 12.05
CA ALA A 112 -2.59 -7.21 13.02
C ALA A 112 -2.22 -7.78 14.40
N HIS A 113 -1.48 -8.87 14.44
CA HIS A 113 -0.93 -9.47 15.66
C HIS A 113 0.08 -8.54 16.33
N TYR A 114 1.07 -8.02 15.59
CA TYR A 114 2.08 -7.12 16.17
C TYR A 114 1.49 -5.81 16.68
N TRP A 115 0.44 -5.29 16.04
CA TRP A 115 -0.27 -4.07 16.48
C TRP A 115 -1.39 -4.30 17.49
N SER A 116 -1.59 -5.54 17.95
CA SER A 116 -2.49 -5.86 19.06
C SER A 116 -2.01 -5.23 20.38
N PRO A 117 -2.90 -4.99 21.37
CA PRO A 117 -2.53 -4.48 22.71
C PRO A 117 -1.54 -5.38 23.47
N THR A 118 -1.31 -6.61 23.02
CA THR A 118 -0.28 -7.50 23.55
C THR A 118 1.12 -6.88 23.40
N ARG A 119 2.04 -7.15 24.34
CA ARG A 119 3.45 -6.69 24.30
C ARG A 119 4.24 -7.39 23.19
N ALA A 120 3.86 -7.16 21.95
CA ALA A 120 4.61 -7.63 20.79
C ALA A 120 5.89 -6.78 20.63
N PRO A 121 7.01 -7.37 20.18
CA PRO A 121 8.26 -6.65 19.95
C PRO A 121 8.07 -5.42 19.04
N GLU A 122 8.67 -4.30 19.42
CA GLU A 122 8.66 -3.06 18.61
C GLU A 122 9.26 -3.29 17.22
N THR A 123 10.29 -4.13 17.14
CA THR A 123 10.92 -4.55 15.87
C THR A 123 9.93 -5.24 14.92
N GLY A 124 9.03 -6.07 15.44
CA GLY A 124 8.00 -6.75 14.64
C GLY A 124 6.94 -5.78 14.11
N ARG A 125 6.55 -4.78 14.91
CA ARG A 125 5.67 -3.68 14.47
C ARG A 125 6.34 -2.87 13.36
N LEU A 126 7.60 -2.50 13.55
CA LEU A 126 8.35 -1.74 12.55
C LEU A 126 8.50 -2.53 11.24
N ALA A 127 9.00 -3.77 11.32
CA ALA A 127 9.28 -4.59 10.14
C ALA A 127 8.01 -4.84 9.30
N THR A 128 6.91 -5.24 9.93
CA THR A 128 5.65 -5.49 9.21
C THR A 128 5.05 -4.21 8.63
N THR A 129 5.15 -3.07 9.34
CA THR A 129 4.64 -1.78 8.84
C THR A 129 5.49 -1.28 7.67
N LEU A 130 6.82 -1.39 7.73
CA LEU A 130 7.71 -0.99 6.64
C LEU A 130 7.54 -1.88 5.41
N LEU A 131 7.36 -3.19 5.59
CA LEU A 131 7.08 -4.10 4.49
C LEU A 131 5.78 -3.73 3.78
N LEU A 132 4.69 -3.53 4.54
CA LEU A 132 3.41 -3.09 3.98
C LEU A 132 3.49 -1.71 3.34
N ALA A 133 4.26 -0.78 3.93
CA ALA A 133 4.50 0.53 3.33
C ALA A 133 5.22 0.40 1.98
N CYS A 134 6.29 -0.41 1.92
CA CYS A 134 7.04 -0.65 0.69
C CYS A 134 6.15 -1.24 -0.41
N ILE A 135 5.37 -2.27 -0.09
CA ILE A 135 4.40 -2.89 -1.01
C ILE A 135 3.37 -1.86 -1.48
N THR A 136 2.74 -1.13 -0.56
CA THR A 136 1.69 -0.15 -0.88
C THR A 136 2.23 0.97 -1.78
N TRP A 137 3.43 1.48 -1.49
CA TRP A 137 4.08 2.50 -2.31
C TRP A 137 4.42 1.97 -3.70
N PHE A 138 4.98 0.76 -3.78
CA PHE A 138 5.28 0.12 -5.06
C PHE A 138 4.01 -0.05 -5.89
N ASP A 139 2.96 -0.66 -5.32
CA ASP A 139 1.71 -0.94 -6.01
C ASP A 139 1.03 0.34 -6.49
N PHE A 140 1.05 1.40 -5.66
CA PHE A 140 0.49 2.70 -6.01
C PHE A 140 1.22 3.32 -7.20
N VAL A 141 2.56 3.37 -7.15
CA VAL A 141 3.38 3.98 -8.21
C VAL A 141 3.32 3.15 -9.49
N ALA A 142 3.48 1.83 -9.40
CA ALA A 142 3.36 0.91 -10.53
C ALA A 142 1.99 1.03 -11.22
N GLY A 143 0.92 1.04 -10.43
CA GLY A 143 -0.45 1.25 -10.92
C GLY A 143 -0.61 2.56 -11.67
N HIS A 144 -0.11 3.67 -11.13
CA HIS A 144 -0.17 4.98 -11.79
C HIS A 144 0.64 5.03 -13.09
N ILE A 145 1.84 4.45 -13.10
CA ILE A 145 2.69 4.41 -14.31
C ILE A 145 1.97 3.64 -15.42
N VAL A 146 1.48 2.43 -15.14
CA VAL A 146 0.80 1.60 -16.15
C VAL A 146 -0.50 2.25 -16.61
N ASN A 147 -1.28 2.83 -15.70
CA ASN A 147 -2.48 3.58 -16.04
C ASN A 147 -2.17 4.83 -16.88
N ASN A 148 -1.06 5.53 -16.66
CA ASN A 148 -0.69 6.69 -17.49
C ASN A 148 -0.19 6.29 -18.89
N ILE A 149 0.33 5.07 -19.07
CA ILE A 149 0.78 4.57 -20.38
C ILE A 149 -0.41 4.26 -21.27
N ARG A 150 -1.37 3.46 -20.78
CA ARG A 150 -2.46 2.96 -21.63
C ARG A 150 -3.86 3.20 -21.09
N GLY A 151 -4.01 3.83 -19.94
CA GLY A 151 -5.28 3.89 -19.22
C GLY A 151 -5.76 2.49 -18.83
N LEU A 152 -6.81 2.49 -18.03
CA LEU A 152 -7.89 1.54 -18.19
C LEU A 152 -9.06 2.26 -18.87
#